data_AF-A0A532UFB3-F1
#
_entry.id   AF-A0A532UFB3-F1
#
_cell.length_a   1.000
_cell.length_b   1.000
_cell.length_c   1.000
_cell.angle_alpha   90.00
_cell.angle_beta   90.00
_cell.angle_gamma   90.00
#
_symmetry.space_group_name_H-M   'P 1'
#
loop_
_entity.id
_entity.type
_entity.pdbx_description
1 polymer ?
#
loop_
_entity_poly.entity_id
_entity_poly.type
_entity_poly.pdbx_seq_one_letter_code
_entity_poly.pdbx_strand_id
1 'polypeptide(L)'
;MENLPKYPTRSKSNQHSIIEVLEFCKVQSLPARVVGRWVWLKFDNKPDAEIRQALKDFGFRWSRRRGQWSHSCGHSSRPARSYRPWDKYQTISLDEAYVNAGLGVA
;
A
#
# COMPACT_ATOMS: atom_id res chain seq x y z
N MET A 1 -8.15 -1.08 24.19
CA MET A 1 -8.69 -0.50 22.93
C MET A 1 -7.55 0.27 22.28
N GLU A 2 -6.77 -0.40 21.43
CA GLU A 2 -5.66 0.23 20.71
C GLU A 2 -6.21 1.34 19.82
N ASN A 3 -5.84 2.58 20.15
CA ASN A 3 -6.15 3.74 19.35
C ASN A 3 -5.36 3.62 18.05
N LEU A 4 -6.04 3.26 16.96
CA LEU A 4 -5.49 3.43 15.63
C LEU A 4 -5.04 4.89 15.47
N PRO A 5 -3.80 5.15 15.04
CA PRO A 5 -3.37 6.52 14.79
C PRO A 5 -4.35 7.15 13.79
N LYS A 6 -5.00 8.23 14.21
CA LYS A 6 -5.90 9.02 13.35
C LYS A 6 -5.03 9.70 12.30
N TYR A 7 -4.80 9.02 11.18
CA TYR A 7 -4.13 9.62 10.04
C TYR A 7 -4.97 10.81 9.55
N PRO A 8 -4.40 12.03 9.50
CA PRO A 8 -5.17 13.21 9.16
C PRO A 8 -5.69 13.08 7.72
N THR A 9 -7.02 13.05 7.58
CA THR A 9 -7.70 13.18 6.29
C THR A 9 -7.50 14.60 5.78
N ARG A 10 -6.44 14.84 4.99
CA ARG A 10 -6.13 16.14 4.40
C ARG A 10 -6.51 16.20 2.92
N SER A 11 -7.02 17.36 2.51
CA SER A 11 -7.74 17.64 1.27
C SER A 11 -6.90 17.65 -0.02
N LYS A 12 -7.50 17.09 -1.09
CA LYS A 12 -7.35 17.33 -2.55
C LYS A 12 -5.98 17.24 -3.26
N SER A 13 -4.83 17.21 -2.58
CA SER A 13 -3.55 16.80 -3.19
C SER A 13 -3.06 15.47 -2.58
N ASN A 14 -3.87 14.41 -2.77
CA ASN A 14 -3.69 13.07 -2.18
C ASN A 14 -2.49 12.30 -2.77
N GLN A 15 -1.27 12.67 -2.43
CA GLN A 15 -0.09 11.85 -2.70
C GLN A 15 0.64 11.59 -1.39
N HIS A 16 0.22 10.55 -0.66
CA HIS A 16 1.05 9.99 0.41
C HIS A 16 2.37 9.50 -0.20
N SER A 17 3.47 9.87 0.44
CA SER A 17 4.79 9.37 0.11
C SER A 17 4.84 7.85 0.31
N ILE A 18 5.83 7.19 -0.31
CA ILE A 18 6.00 5.74 -0.11
C ILE A 18 6.26 5.43 1.37
N ILE A 19 6.99 6.28 2.09
CA ILE A 19 7.30 6.12 3.51
C ILE A 19 6.01 6.07 4.35
N GLU A 20 5.13 7.06 4.21
CA GLU A 20 3.86 7.10 4.96
C GLU A 20 2.99 5.87 4.69
N VAL A 21 3.00 5.37 3.44
CA VAL A 21 2.23 4.20 3.04
C VAL A 21 2.82 2.93 3.65
N LEU A 22 4.14 2.79 3.67
CA LEU A 22 4.81 1.66 4.30
C LEU A 22 4.58 1.65 5.81
N GLU A 23 4.66 2.82 6.46
CA GLU A 23 4.39 2.96 7.89
C GLU A 23 2.94 2.60 8.22
N PHE A 24 1.97 3.10 7.46
CA PHE A 24 0.56 2.71 7.59
C PHE A 24 0.38 1.18 7.49
N CYS A 25 1.03 0.56 6.52
CA CYS A 25 0.96 -0.90 6.34
C CYS A 25 1.59 -1.65 7.51
N LYS A 26 2.70 -1.14 8.05
CA LYS A 26 3.41 -1.74 9.18
C LYS A 26 2.61 -1.65 10.47
N VAL A 27 2.07 -0.46 10.78
CA VAL A 27 1.24 -0.22 11.97
C VAL A 27 -0.01 -1.10 11.95
N GLN A 28 -0.66 -1.24 10.79
CA GLN A 28 -1.84 -2.10 10.65
C GLN A 28 -1.51 -3.58 10.41
N SER A 29 -0.23 -3.98 10.47
CA SER A 29 0.23 -5.36 10.21
C SER A 29 -0.31 -5.95 8.91
N LEU A 30 -0.35 -5.12 7.86
CA LEU A 30 -0.95 -5.50 6.59
C LEU A 30 0.03 -6.32 5.73
N PRO A 31 -0.48 -7.27 4.92
CA PRO A 31 0.34 -8.06 3.99
C PRO A 31 0.70 -7.24 2.74
N ALA A 32 1.52 -6.22 2.94
CA ALA A 32 1.97 -5.28 1.91
C ALA A 32 3.26 -5.74 1.24
N ARG A 33 3.40 -5.37 -0.03
CA ARG A 33 4.62 -5.55 -0.82
C ARG A 33 4.82 -4.37 -1.75
N VAL A 34 6.07 -4.01 -2.03
CA VAL A 34 6.39 -2.98 -3.01
C VAL A 34 6.71 -3.65 -4.33
N VAL A 35 6.02 -3.24 -5.38
CA VAL A 35 6.22 -3.72 -6.75
C VAL A 35 6.64 -2.53 -7.60
N GLY A 36 7.92 -2.42 -7.93
CA GLY A 36 8.50 -1.25 -8.59
C GLY A 36 8.29 0.02 -7.77
N ARG A 37 7.36 0.88 -8.19
CA ARG A 37 7.04 2.17 -7.54
C ARG A 37 5.66 2.21 -6.86
N TRP A 38 5.02 1.05 -6.71
CA TRP A 38 3.65 0.92 -6.17
C TRP A 38 3.62 -0.02 -4.98
N VAL A 39 2.75 0.27 -4.01
CA VAL A 39 2.49 -0.65 -2.89
C VAL A 39 1.26 -1.48 -3.22
N TRP A 40 1.37 -2.80 -3.06
CA TRP A 40 0.31 -3.77 -3.29
C TRP A 40 0.01 -4.54 -2.00
N LEU A 41 -1.26 -4.83 -1.76
CA LEU A 41 -1.69 -5.67 -0.64
C LEU A 41 -2.46 -6.86 -1.17
N LYS A 42 -2.11 -8.05 -0.67
CA LYS A 42 -2.83 -9.29 -0.95
C LYS A 42 -3.28 -9.89 0.38
N PHE A 43 -4.59 -9.94 0.58
CA PHE A 43 -5.18 -10.64 1.72
C PHE A 43 -5.57 -12.06 1.30
N ASP A 44 -5.36 -13.02 2.19
CA ASP A 44 -5.80 -14.40 1.97
C ASP A 44 -7.31 -14.53 2.10
N ASN A 45 -7.90 -13.78 3.04
CA ASN A 45 -9.34 -13.71 3.27
C ASN A 45 -9.86 -12.28 3.09
N LYS A 46 -11.18 -12.13 2.97
CA LYS A 46 -11.81 -10.80 2.87
C LYS A 46 -11.51 -10.00 4.15
N PRO A 47 -10.79 -8.86 4.06
CA PRO A 47 -10.49 -8.07 5.24
C PRO A 47 -11.76 -7.41 5.79
N ASP A 48 -11.72 -7.06 7.08
CA ASP A 48 -12.82 -6.41 7.78
C ASP A 48 -13.27 -5.13 7.10
N ALA A 49 -14.54 -4.77 7.34
CA ALA A 49 -15.12 -3.55 6.77
C ALA A 49 -14.31 -2.31 7.17
N GLU A 50 -13.82 -2.27 8.42
CA GLU A 50 -13.00 -1.18 8.95
C GLU A 50 -11.67 -1.05 8.20
N ILE A 51 -10.93 -2.15 8.02
CA ILE A 51 -9.66 -2.16 7.24
C ILE A 51 -9.91 -1.72 5.80
N ARG A 52 -10.99 -2.21 5.16
CA ARG A 52 -11.34 -1.80 3.79
C ARG A 52 -11.66 -0.32 3.69
N GLN A 53 -12.30 0.25 4.71
CA GLN A 53 -12.61 1.67 4.78
C GLN A 53 -11.33 2.48 4.99
N ALA A 54 -10.49 2.08 5.95
CA ALA A 54 -9.19 2.72 6.20
C ALA A 54 -8.30 2.74 4.96
N LEU A 55 -8.24 1.63 4.22
CA LEU A 55 -7.52 1.55 2.94
C LEU A 55 -8.04 2.56 1.91
N LYS A 56 -9.36 2.68 1.74
CA LYS A 56 -9.95 3.63 0.81
C LYS A 56 -9.68 5.08 1.21
N ASP A 57 -9.82 5.37 2.50
CA ASP A 57 -9.63 6.70 3.07
C ASP A 57 -8.16 7.13 2.95
N PHE A 58 -7.23 6.19 3.13
CA PHE A 58 -5.80 6.38 2.91
C PHE A 58 -5.41 6.44 1.42
N GLY A 59 -6.33 6.17 0.49
CA GLY A 59 -6.10 6.33 -0.94
C GLY A 59 -5.77 5.04 -1.70
N PHE A 60 -5.78 3.87 -1.07
CA PHE A 60 -5.68 2.60 -1.79
C PHE A 60 -6.89 2.41 -2.72
N ARG A 61 -6.67 1.63 -3.78
CA ARG A 61 -7.68 1.27 -4.77
C ARG A 61 -7.75 -0.24 -4.89
N TRP A 62 -8.96 -0.78 -4.87
CA TRP A 62 -9.20 -2.19 -5.13
C TRP A 62 -9.12 -2.50 -6.63
N SER A 63 -8.25 -3.43 -7.01
CA SER A 63 -8.16 -3.94 -8.36
C SER A 63 -9.01 -5.20 -8.51
N ARG A 64 -10.25 -5.05 -8.99
CA ARG A 64 -11.17 -6.19 -9.23
C ARG A 64 -10.55 -7.29 -10.10
N ARG A 65 -9.76 -6.89 -11.11
CA ARG A 65 -9.08 -7.82 -12.03
C ARG A 65 -7.97 -8.63 -11.35
N ARG A 66 -7.31 -8.05 -10.35
CA ARG A 66 -6.12 -8.64 -9.73
C ARG A 66 -6.38 -9.19 -8.33
N GLY A 67 -7.58 -8.98 -7.79
CA GLY A 67 -7.95 -9.41 -6.45
C GLY A 67 -7.07 -8.81 -5.34
N GLN A 68 -6.54 -7.60 -5.56
CA GLN A 68 -5.56 -6.98 -4.67
C GLN A 68 -5.78 -5.48 -4.56
N TRP A 69 -5.36 -4.90 -3.44
CA TRP A 69 -5.33 -3.44 -3.26
C TRP A 69 -4.00 -2.88 -3.74
N SER A 70 -4.04 -1.65 -4.23
CA SER A 70 -2.84 -0.93 -4.67
C SER A 70 -2.86 0.53 -4.28
N HIS A 71 -1.71 1.08 -3.93
CA HIS A 71 -1.50 2.51 -3.71
C HIS A 71 -0.43 3.06 -4.66
N SER A 72 -0.72 4.20 -5.28
CA SER A 72 0.17 4.90 -6.21
C SER A 72 0.90 6.04 -5.53
N CYS A 73 1.75 5.71 -4.55
CA CYS A 73 2.47 6.61 -3.64
C CYS A 73 3.36 7.66 -4.33
N GLY A 74 2.73 8.66 -4.97
CA GLY A 74 3.41 9.72 -5.71
C GLY A 74 3.67 9.42 -7.20
N HIS A 75 3.32 8.23 -7.70
CA HIS A 75 3.53 7.88 -9.10
C HIS A 75 2.28 7.24 -9.72
N SER A 76 1.38 8.10 -10.19
CA SER A 76 0.24 7.67 -11.00
C SER A 76 0.73 7.19 -12.36
N SER A 77 0.35 5.97 -12.74
CA SER A 77 0.67 5.41 -14.04
C SER A 77 -0.59 4.79 -14.67
N ARG A 78 -0.56 4.65 -15.99
CA ARG A 78 -1.66 3.97 -16.70
C ARG A 78 -1.73 2.52 -16.21
N PRO A 79 -2.93 2.00 -15.88
CA PRO A 79 -3.06 0.62 -15.43
C PRO A 79 -2.54 -0.35 -16.49
N ALA A 80 -1.55 -1.18 -16.13
CA ALA A 80 -1.07 -2.23 -17.03
C ALA A 80 -2.19 -3.25 -17.31
N ARG A 81 -2.69 -3.28 -18.56
CA ARG A 81 -3.78 -4.17 -18.95
C ARG A 81 -3.31 -5.50 -19.54
N SER A 82 -2.08 -5.59 -20.02
CA SER A 82 -1.55 -6.79 -20.70
C SER A 82 -0.72 -7.69 -19.78
N TYR A 83 -0.19 -7.17 -18.67
CA TYR A 83 0.68 -7.92 -17.75
C TYR A 83 0.38 -7.61 -16.29
N ARG A 84 0.86 -8.45 -15.38
CA ARG A 84 0.80 -8.18 -13.94
C ARG A 84 2.10 -7.45 -13.53
N PRO A 85 2.03 -6.38 -12.71
CA PRO A 85 3.21 -5.59 -12.39
C PRO A 85 4.35 -6.41 -11.77
N TRP A 86 4.04 -7.42 -10.96
CA TRP A 86 5.03 -8.28 -10.32
C TRP A 86 5.69 -9.29 -11.29
N ASP A 87 5.18 -9.44 -12.51
CA ASP A 87 5.85 -10.23 -13.55
C ASP A 87 6.93 -9.40 -14.28
N LYS A 88 6.89 -8.07 -14.16
CA LYS A 88 7.78 -7.13 -14.88
C LYS A 88 8.73 -6.35 -13.97
N TYR A 89 8.24 -5.95 -12.80
CA TYR A 89 8.98 -5.12 -11.86
C TYR A 89 9.41 -5.96 -10.65
N GLN A 90 10.55 -5.57 -10.07
CA GLN A 90 11.03 -6.15 -8.83
C GLN A 90 9.95 -6.03 -7.74
N THR A 91 9.77 -7.12 -7.01
CA THR A 91 8.87 -7.21 -5.87
C THR A 91 9.71 -7.40 -4.62
N ILE A 92 9.57 -6.51 -3.66
CA ILE A 92 10.23 -6.57 -2.35
C ILE A 92 9.17 -6.61 -1.25
N SER A 93 9.52 -7.23 -0.11
CA SER A 93 8.62 -7.30 1.05
C SER A 93 8.45 -5.93 1.71
N LEU A 94 7.45 -5.81 2.59
CA LEU A 94 7.26 -4.59 3.39
C LEU A 94 8.50 -4.27 4.22
N ASP A 95 9.06 -5.28 4.91
CA ASP A 95 10.23 -5.10 5.77
C ASP A 95 11.47 -4.70 4.97
N GLU A 96 11.72 -5.37 3.85
CA GLU A 96 12.83 -5.03 2.95
C GLU A 96 12.66 -3.61 2.36
N ALA A 97 11.43 -3.22 1.99
CA ALA A 97 11.15 -1.87 1.54
C ALA A 97 11.34 -0.82 2.65
N TYR A 98 11.02 -1.17 3.90
CA TYR A 98 11.19 -0.30 5.06
C TYR A 98 12.68 -0.04 5.35
N VAL A 99 13.49 -1.10 5.28
CA VAL A 99 14.96 -1.00 5.41
C VAL A 99 15.54 -0.19 4.26
N ASN A 100 15.15 -0.48 3.01
CA ASN A 100 15.63 0.24 1.82
C ASN A 100 15.23 1.73 1.82
N ALA A 101 14.12 2.10 2.47
CA ALA A 101 13.71 3.48 2.67
C ALA A 101 14.52 4.21 3.76
N GLY A 102 15.49 3.54 4.41
CA GLY A 102 16.32 4.10 5.48
C GLY A 102 15.64 4.15 6.84
N LEU A 103 14.56 3.38 7.04
CA LEU A 103 13.77 3.36 8.28
C LEU A 103 13.96 2.08 9.12
N GLY A 104 14.76 1.13 8.64
CA GLY A 104 15.19 -0.04 9.40
C GLY A 104 16.56 0.22 10.04
N VAL A 105 16.66 0.01 11.36
CA VAL A 105 17.97 -0.12 12.02
C VAL A 105 18.66 -1.38 11.51
N ALA A 106 19.91 -1.22 11.08
CA ALA A 106 20.79 -2.30 10.64
C ALA A 106 21.06 -3.32 11.75
#